data_AF-A0A2N8TTL6-F1
#
_entry.id   AF-A0A2N8TTL6-F1
#
_cell.length_a   1.000
_cell.length_b   1.000
_cell.length_c   1.000
_cell.angle_alpha   90.00
_cell.angle_beta   90.00
_cell.angle_gamma   90.00
#
_symmetry.space_group_name_H-M   'P 1'
#
loop_
_entity.id
_entity.type
_entity.pdbx_description
1 polymer ?
#
loop_
_entity_poly.entity_id
_entity_poly.type
_entity_poly.pdbx_seq_one_letter_code
_entity_poly.pdbx_strand_id
1 'polypeptide(L)'
;MAGRTEAAPVLEPPLILTPSDDPRPVERAVVDGIAGDFGPETFLWIVFNRPDGGARVWYAWTSGGHPLGDDIDRRALAAPLDAADWLHLMGKHLERRTRGRVQIDAHPLRPILADLQAGVRAPDDERVKLRRMVELAADMTGQARPADRPVRWVGVGPDLLITRKAQP
;
A
#
# COMPACT_ATOMS: atom_id res chain seq x y z
N MET A 1 52.67 30.63 16.32
CA MET A 1 51.96 30.19 15.11
C MET A 1 51.89 28.67 15.16
N ALA A 2 50.71 28.10 15.41
CA ALA A 2 50.52 26.65 15.43
C ALA A 2 49.88 26.23 14.10
N GLY A 3 50.60 25.45 13.29
CA GLY A 3 50.09 24.90 12.04
C GLY A 3 49.02 23.85 12.32
N ARG A 4 47.83 24.01 11.74
CA ARG A 4 46.81 22.95 11.67
C ARG A 4 47.27 21.94 10.63
N THR A 5 47.50 20.70 11.07
CA THR A 5 47.60 19.55 10.18
C THR A 5 46.19 19.19 9.74
N GLU A 6 45.86 19.49 8.49
CA GLU A 6 44.61 19.09 7.85
C GLU A 6 44.70 17.59 7.52
N ALA A 7 43.84 16.79 8.16
CA ALA A 7 43.77 15.36 7.91
C ALA A 7 43.19 15.11 6.51
N ALA A 8 43.89 14.30 5.72
CA ALA A 8 43.44 13.93 4.38
C ALA A 8 42.07 13.20 4.43
N PRO A 9 41.15 13.47 3.49
CA PRO A 9 39.86 12.81 3.44
C PRO A 9 40.05 11.32 3.16
N VAL A 10 39.47 10.48 4.02
CA VAL A 10 39.39 9.04 3.81
C VAL A 10 38.47 8.80 2.62
N LEU A 11 39.04 8.39 1.49
CA LEU A 11 38.26 7.95 0.33
C LEU A 11 37.62 6.61 0.68
N GLU A 12 36.30 6.58 0.83
CA GLU A 12 35.56 5.32 1.00
C GLU A 12 35.80 4.44 -0.24
N PRO A 13 36.09 3.14 -0.06
CA PRO A 13 36.31 2.24 -1.16
C PRO A 13 35.05 2.16 -2.04
N PRO A 14 35.20 2.03 -3.37
CA PRO A 14 34.06 1.98 -4.27
C PRO A 14 33.14 0.81 -3.91
N LEU A 15 31.83 1.09 -3.82
CA LEU A 15 30.81 0.07 -3.60
C LEU A 15 30.80 -0.90 -4.78
N ILE A 16 31.39 -2.08 -4.60
CA ILE A 16 31.34 -3.16 -5.60
C ILE A 16 29.96 -3.81 -5.52
N LEU A 17 29.12 -3.57 -6.52
CA LEU A 17 27.82 -4.23 -6.66
C LEU A 17 28.03 -5.64 -7.23
N THR A 18 28.06 -6.65 -6.37
CA THR A 18 28.01 -8.05 -6.80
C THR A 18 26.62 -8.36 -7.34
N PRO A 19 26.47 -9.01 -8.51
CA PRO A 19 25.16 -9.49 -8.98
C PRO A 19 24.51 -10.37 -7.92
N SER A 20 23.28 -10.04 -7.55
CA SER A 20 22.47 -10.79 -6.59
C SER A 20 21.19 -11.23 -7.29
N ASP A 21 20.79 -12.48 -7.05
CA ASP A 21 19.50 -13.02 -7.51
C ASP A 21 18.33 -12.52 -6.65
N ASP A 22 18.59 -11.74 -5.60
CA ASP A 22 17.56 -11.07 -4.82
C ASP A 22 17.18 -9.72 -5.45
N PRO A 23 16.00 -9.60 -6.09
CA PRO A 23 15.59 -8.34 -6.71
C PRO A 23 15.10 -7.30 -5.68
N ARG A 24 14.93 -7.65 -4.39
CA ARG A 24 14.34 -6.75 -3.38
C ARG A 24 15.07 -5.41 -3.23
N PRO A 25 16.42 -5.33 -3.23
CA PRO A 25 17.11 -4.04 -3.13
C PRO A 25 16.81 -3.12 -4.32
N VAL A 26 16.73 -3.69 -5.52
CA VAL A 26 16.40 -2.93 -6.74
C VAL A 26 14.94 -2.48 -6.72
N GLU A 27 14.02 -3.38 -6.39
CA GLU A 27 12.60 -3.04 -6.25
C GLU A 27 12.38 -1.97 -5.19
N ARG A 28 13.09 -2.04 -4.06
CA ARG A 28 13.02 -1.01 -3.02
C ARG A 28 13.50 0.35 -3.52
N ALA A 29 14.63 0.41 -4.22
CA ALA A 29 15.10 1.66 -4.83
C ALA A 29 14.09 2.23 -5.85
N VAL A 30 13.41 1.35 -6.61
CA VAL A 30 12.33 1.76 -7.51
C VAL A 30 11.12 2.28 -6.74
N VAL A 31 10.72 1.63 -5.64
CA VAL A 31 9.63 2.09 -4.76
C VAL A 31 9.94 3.47 -4.18
N ASP A 32 11.16 3.67 -3.67
CA ASP A 32 11.58 4.96 -3.11
C ASP A 32 11.57 6.07 -4.18
N GLY A 33 12.02 5.74 -5.40
CA GLY A 33 11.93 6.65 -6.55
C GLY A 33 10.49 6.98 -6.94
N ILE A 34 9.61 5.98 -7.02
CA ILE A 34 8.18 6.17 -7.30
C ILE A 34 7.53 7.05 -6.23
N ALA A 35 7.82 6.82 -4.95
CA ALA A 35 7.24 7.60 -3.86
C ALA A 35 7.62 9.09 -3.94
N GLY A 36 8.79 9.42 -4.49
CA GLY A 36 9.21 10.79 -4.77
C GLY A 36 8.38 11.53 -5.84
N ASP A 37 7.65 10.80 -6.68
CA ASP A 37 6.85 11.38 -7.78
C ASP A 37 5.41 11.76 -7.35
N PHE A 38 5.02 11.49 -6.10
CA PHE A 38 3.67 11.74 -5.58
C PHE A 38 3.67 12.78 -4.46
N GLY A 39 2.52 13.46 -4.32
CA GLY A 39 2.30 14.44 -3.25
C GLY A 39 2.33 13.81 -1.84
N PRO A 40 2.37 14.64 -0.79
CA PRO A 40 2.33 14.15 0.59
C PRO A 40 1.01 13.40 0.88
N GLU A 41 0.96 12.72 2.03
CA GLU A 41 -0.26 12.10 2.54
C GLU A 41 -0.90 11.12 1.55
N THR A 42 -0.09 10.33 0.85
CA THR A 42 -0.52 9.38 -0.18
C THR A 42 -0.08 7.97 0.18
N PHE A 43 -1.02 7.02 0.11
CA PHE A 43 -0.73 5.58 0.16
C PHE A 43 -0.55 5.05 -1.27
N LEU A 44 0.54 4.30 -1.49
CA LEU A 44 0.90 3.71 -2.76
C LEU A 44 0.82 2.19 -2.67
N TRP A 45 -0.05 1.60 -3.50
CA TRP A 45 -0.08 0.17 -3.76
C TRP A 45 0.67 -0.09 -5.07
N ILE A 46 1.87 -0.66 -4.96
CA ILE A 46 2.79 -0.85 -6.09
C ILE A 46 2.88 -2.33 -6.42
N VAL A 47 2.53 -2.70 -7.65
CA VAL A 47 2.53 -4.09 -8.13
C VAL A 47 3.61 -4.27 -9.20
N PHE A 48 4.63 -5.07 -8.89
CA PHE A 48 5.64 -5.51 -9.85
C PHE A 48 5.16 -6.80 -10.52
N ASN A 49 4.73 -6.71 -11.78
CA ASN A 49 4.34 -7.88 -12.57
C ASN A 49 5.60 -8.57 -13.12
N ARG A 50 5.72 -9.86 -12.85
CA ARG A 50 6.86 -10.66 -13.25
C ARG A 50 6.58 -11.38 -14.58
N PRO A 51 7.63 -11.66 -15.38
CA PRO A 51 7.46 -12.35 -16.65
C PRO A 51 6.96 -13.80 -16.53
N ASP A 52 7.07 -14.42 -15.35
CA ASP A 52 6.52 -15.74 -15.04
C ASP A 52 4.99 -15.75 -14.81
N GLY A 53 4.34 -14.58 -14.91
CA GLY A 53 2.92 -14.41 -14.62
C GLY A 53 2.61 -14.13 -13.14
N GLY A 54 3.62 -14.14 -12.27
CA GLY A 54 3.49 -13.76 -10.88
C GLY A 54 3.49 -12.24 -10.66
N ALA A 55 3.19 -11.82 -9.44
CA ALA A 55 3.29 -10.43 -9.03
C ALA A 55 3.86 -10.29 -7.61
N ARG A 56 4.55 -9.18 -7.34
CA ARG A 56 4.95 -8.79 -5.99
C ARG A 56 4.37 -7.42 -5.65
N VAL A 57 3.77 -7.32 -4.48
CA VAL A 57 3.14 -6.09 -3.98
C VAL A 57 4.01 -5.43 -2.93
N TRP A 58 4.27 -4.14 -3.13
CA TRP A 58 4.89 -3.23 -2.18
C TRP A 58 3.87 -2.18 -1.74
N TYR A 59 3.95 -1.82 -0.46
CA TYR A 59 3.21 -0.71 0.11
C TYR A 59 4.20 0.39 0.46
N ALA A 60 3.89 1.61 0.07
CA ALA A 60 4.68 2.78 0.40
C ALA A 60 3.76 3.94 0.77
N TRP A 61 4.29 4.88 1.52
CA TRP A 61 3.58 6.09 1.92
C TRP A 61 4.50 7.28 1.73
N THR A 62 3.93 8.35 1.20
CA THR A 62 4.65 9.62 1.10
C THR A 62 4.65 10.35 2.45
N SER A 63 5.32 11.50 2.52
CA SER A 63 5.44 12.30 3.75
C SER A 63 4.08 12.52 4.43
N GLY A 64 3.98 12.21 5.73
CA GLY A 64 2.74 12.32 6.50
C GLY A 64 1.70 11.20 6.24
N GLY A 65 1.93 10.31 5.27
CA GLY A 65 0.99 9.25 4.90
C GLY A 65 0.83 8.16 5.97
N HIS A 66 1.90 7.79 6.70
CA HIS A 66 1.82 6.82 7.80
C HIS A 66 0.79 7.23 8.88
N PRO A 67 1.01 8.34 9.63
CA PRO A 67 0.11 8.68 10.73
C PRO A 67 -1.31 8.97 10.26
N LEU A 68 -1.49 9.48 9.05
CA LEU A 68 -2.82 9.73 8.48
C LEU A 68 -3.53 8.43 8.11
N GLY A 69 -2.81 7.45 7.54
CA GLY A 69 -3.34 6.13 7.23
C GLY A 69 -3.80 5.40 8.49
N ASP A 70 -3.01 5.44 9.56
CA ASP A 70 -3.37 4.82 10.84
C ASP A 70 -4.57 5.53 11.50
N ASP A 71 -4.72 6.85 11.33
CA ASP A 71 -5.90 7.59 11.78
C ASP A 71 -7.16 7.17 11.02
N ILE A 72 -7.07 7.02 9.69
CA ILE A 72 -8.17 6.52 8.85
C ILE A 72 -8.58 5.12 9.32
N ASP A 73 -7.63 4.20 9.50
CA ASP A 73 -7.92 2.83 9.94
C ASP A 73 -8.58 2.81 11.31
N ARG A 74 -8.08 3.59 12.27
CA ARG A 74 -8.66 3.68 13.62
C ARG A 74 -10.12 4.14 13.56
N ARG A 75 -10.42 5.15 12.75
CA ARG A 75 -11.79 5.68 12.59
C ARG A 75 -12.69 4.70 11.86
N ALA A 76 -12.19 4.06 10.80
CA ALA A 76 -12.93 3.08 10.03
C ALA A 76 -13.36 1.89 10.90
N LEU A 77 -12.47 1.41 11.76
CA LEU A 77 -12.74 0.34 12.70
C LEU A 77 -13.71 0.75 13.82
N ALA A 78 -13.69 2.03 14.24
CA ALA A 78 -14.65 2.55 15.21
C ALA A 78 -16.06 2.79 14.64
N ALA A 79 -16.17 3.07 13.33
CA ALA A 79 -17.43 3.32 12.60
C ALA A 79 -17.98 2.08 11.87
N PRO A 80 -17.74 0.88 12.44
CA PRO A 80 -17.64 -0.42 11.76
C PRO A 80 -17.79 -0.40 10.21
N LEU A 81 -16.82 0.19 9.51
CA LEU A 81 -16.73 0.12 8.05
C LEU A 81 -16.25 -1.28 7.62
N ASP A 82 -16.74 -1.75 6.48
CA ASP A 82 -16.37 -3.05 5.91
C ASP A 82 -15.48 -2.89 4.66
N ALA A 83 -15.15 -4.01 4.00
CA ALA A 83 -14.31 -4.00 2.81
C ALA A 83 -14.99 -3.38 1.58
N ALA A 84 -16.32 -3.33 1.52
CA ALA A 84 -17.00 -2.62 0.45
C ALA A 84 -16.84 -1.11 0.66
N ASP A 85 -17.01 -0.63 1.90
CA ASP A 85 -16.70 0.76 2.26
C ASP A 85 -15.26 1.11 1.92
N TRP A 86 -14.32 0.21 2.21
CA TRP A 86 -12.92 0.35 1.82
C TRP A 86 -12.75 0.50 0.30
N LEU A 87 -13.29 -0.43 -0.49
CA LEU A 87 -13.19 -0.38 -1.96
C LEU A 87 -13.79 0.89 -2.54
N HIS A 88 -14.94 1.31 -2.03
CA HIS A 88 -15.64 2.51 -2.48
C HIS A 88 -14.81 3.77 -2.22
N LEU A 89 -14.36 3.96 -0.98
CA LEU A 89 -13.60 5.15 -0.57
C LEU A 89 -12.23 5.20 -1.27
N MET A 90 -11.54 4.06 -1.34
CA MET A 90 -10.21 3.96 -1.97
C MET A 90 -10.27 4.11 -3.49
N GLY A 91 -11.34 3.60 -4.12
CA GLY A 91 -11.53 3.65 -5.56
C GLY A 91 -11.94 5.03 -6.08
N LYS A 92 -12.71 5.80 -5.28
CA LYS A 92 -13.22 7.12 -5.67
C LYS A 92 -12.12 8.14 -5.98
N HIS A 93 -11.00 8.08 -5.26
CA HIS A 93 -9.88 9.02 -5.38
C HIS A 93 -8.63 8.37 -5.99
N LEU A 94 -8.76 7.17 -6.56
CA LEU A 94 -7.63 6.42 -7.08
C LEU A 94 -7.02 7.09 -8.31
N GLU A 95 -5.72 7.35 -8.25
CA GLU A 95 -4.90 7.64 -9.41
C GLU A 95 -4.08 6.40 -9.80
N ARG A 96 -4.34 5.84 -10.99
CA ARG A 96 -3.59 4.69 -11.51
C ARG A 96 -2.52 5.14 -12.50
N ARG A 97 -1.27 4.70 -12.28
CA ARG A 97 -0.15 4.88 -13.21
C ARG A 97 0.50 3.55 -13.52
N THR A 98 1.17 3.47 -14.66
CA THR A 98 1.97 2.32 -15.06
C THR A 98 3.35 2.76 -15.53
N ARG A 99 4.38 1.99 -15.17
CA ARG A 99 5.77 2.19 -15.62
C ARG A 99 6.34 0.83 -16.00
N GLY A 100 6.28 0.51 -17.30
CA GLY A 100 6.66 -0.82 -17.80
C GLY A 100 5.78 -1.90 -17.18
N ARG A 101 6.39 -2.82 -16.41
CA ARG A 101 5.68 -3.91 -15.71
C ARG A 101 5.21 -3.53 -14.29
N VAL A 102 5.44 -2.29 -13.87
CA VAL A 102 5.02 -1.80 -12.55
C VAL A 102 3.70 -1.07 -12.67
N GLN A 103 2.67 -1.53 -11.96
CA GLN A 103 1.43 -0.78 -11.74
C GLN A 103 1.53 -0.05 -10.41
N ILE A 104 1.06 1.20 -10.37
CA ILE A 104 1.09 2.07 -9.20
C ILE A 104 -0.33 2.59 -9.02
N ASP A 105 -0.97 2.16 -7.94
CA ASP A 105 -2.27 2.66 -7.53
C ASP A 105 -2.03 3.63 -6.36
N ALA A 106 -2.23 4.93 -6.61
CA ALA A 106 -2.00 6.00 -5.65
C ALA A 106 -3.32 6.49 -5.05
N HIS A 107 -3.36 6.52 -3.73
CA HIS A 107 -4.54 6.82 -2.94
C HIS A 107 -4.26 8.04 -2.05
N PRO A 108 -4.68 9.25 -2.45
CA PRO A 108 -4.57 10.45 -1.63
C PRO A 108 -5.42 10.31 -0.36
N LEU A 109 -4.80 10.32 0.81
CA LEU A 109 -5.45 9.96 2.08
C LEU A 109 -6.33 11.09 2.63
N ARG A 110 -5.99 12.36 2.36
CA ARG A 110 -6.80 13.53 2.74
C ARG A 110 -8.25 13.45 2.28
N PRO A 111 -8.56 13.29 0.98
CA PRO A 111 -9.93 13.20 0.53
C PRO A 111 -10.63 11.92 1.01
N ILE A 112 -9.90 10.81 1.18
CA ILE A 112 -10.45 9.58 1.79
C ILE A 112 -10.89 9.83 3.23
N LEU A 113 -10.06 10.51 4.04
CA LEU A 113 -10.42 10.88 5.41
C LEU A 113 -11.64 11.81 5.43
N ALA A 114 -11.71 12.77 4.50
CA ALA A 114 -12.85 13.69 4.41
C ALA A 114 -14.16 12.95 4.10
N ASP A 115 -14.16 12.01 3.16
CA ASP A 115 -15.34 11.18 2.86
C ASP A 115 -15.73 10.29 4.04
N LEU A 116 -14.74 9.70 4.73
CA LEU A 116 -14.96 8.92 5.94
C LEU A 116 -15.63 9.77 7.03
N GLN A 117 -15.13 10.99 7.25
CA GLN A 117 -15.69 11.93 8.24
C GLN A 117 -17.08 12.42 7.86
N ALA A 118 -17.37 12.54 6.56
CA ALA A 118 -18.70 12.83 6.05
C ALA A 118 -19.67 11.62 6.14
N GLY A 119 -19.19 10.46 6.60
CA GLY A 119 -20.00 9.26 6.74
C GLY A 119 -20.37 8.59 5.41
N VAL A 120 -19.58 8.82 4.35
CA VAL A 120 -19.78 8.19 3.04
C VAL A 120 -19.64 6.68 3.19
N ARG A 121 -20.58 5.94 2.60
CA ARG A 121 -20.65 4.47 2.61
C ARG A 121 -20.70 3.93 1.19
N ALA A 122 -20.22 2.70 1.03
CA ALA A 122 -20.42 1.96 -0.21
C ALA A 122 -21.93 1.75 -0.48
N PRO A 123 -22.38 1.98 -1.72
CA PRO A 123 -23.70 1.58 -2.19
C PRO A 123 -23.96 0.08 -1.98
N ASP A 124 -25.24 -0.29 -1.82
CA ASP A 124 -25.62 -1.69 -1.58
C ASP A 124 -25.25 -2.62 -2.75
N ASP A 125 -25.28 -2.13 -3.98
CA ASP A 125 -24.91 -2.93 -5.15
C ASP A 125 -23.41 -3.27 -5.16
N GLU A 126 -22.55 -2.38 -4.67
CA GLU A 126 -21.12 -2.66 -4.47
C GLU A 126 -20.91 -3.74 -3.40
N ARG A 127 -21.66 -3.70 -2.28
CA ARG A 127 -21.63 -4.76 -1.25
C ARG A 127 -22.05 -6.11 -1.81
N VAL A 128 -23.12 -6.13 -2.60
CA VAL A 128 -23.62 -7.35 -3.26
C VAL A 128 -22.58 -7.90 -4.24
N LYS A 129 -21.95 -7.05 -5.05
CA LYS A 129 -20.89 -7.44 -6.00
C LYS A 129 -19.69 -8.02 -5.26
N LEU A 130 -19.22 -7.37 -4.20
CA LEU A 130 -18.12 -7.85 -3.37
C LEU A 130 -18.43 -9.22 -2.76
N ARG A 131 -19.62 -9.38 -2.17
CA ARG A 131 -20.04 -10.66 -1.59
C ARG A 131 -20.01 -11.78 -2.63
N ARG A 132 -20.59 -11.56 -3.81
CA ARG A 132 -20.57 -12.53 -4.93
C ARG A 132 -19.15 -12.88 -5.38
N MET A 133 -18.27 -11.88 -5.46
CA MET A 133 -16.87 -12.10 -5.84
C MET A 133 -16.16 -12.99 -4.82
N VAL A 134 -16.38 -12.75 -3.53
CA VAL A 134 -15.75 -13.55 -2.46
C VAL A 134 -16.32 -14.96 -2.40
N GLU A 135 -17.64 -15.13 -2.61
CA GLU A 135 -18.28 -16.45 -2.75
C GLU A 135 -17.67 -17.25 -3.92
N LEU A 136 -17.53 -16.61 -5.08
CA LEU A 136 -16.91 -17.23 -6.25
C LEU A 136 -15.44 -17.61 -6.00
N ALA A 137 -14.68 -16.73 -5.35
CA ALA A 137 -13.29 -17.01 -4.99
C ALA A 137 -13.17 -18.20 -4.02
N ALA A 138 -14.06 -18.29 -3.03
CA ALA A 138 -14.13 -19.42 -2.11
C ALA A 138 -14.43 -20.73 -2.85
N ASP A 139 -15.41 -20.72 -3.76
CA ASP A 139 -15.77 -21.88 -4.58
C ASP A 139 -14.60 -22.34 -5.48
N MET A 140 -13.88 -21.40 -6.09
CA MET A 140 -12.73 -21.71 -6.96
C MET A 140 -11.52 -22.26 -6.19
N THR A 141 -11.32 -21.82 -4.95
CA THR A 141 -10.15 -22.19 -4.14
C THR A 141 -10.42 -23.33 -3.17
N GLY A 142 -11.67 -23.79 -3.07
CA GLY A 142 -12.11 -24.79 -2.09
C GLY A 142 -12.06 -24.28 -0.65
N GLN A 143 -11.94 -22.96 -0.44
CA GLN A 143 -11.94 -22.36 0.89
C GLN A 143 -13.36 -22.25 1.45
N ALA A 144 -13.48 -22.24 2.77
CA ALA A 144 -14.76 -22.03 3.42
C ALA A 144 -15.32 -20.65 3.02
N ARG A 145 -16.59 -20.63 2.60
CA ARG A 145 -17.30 -19.37 2.36
C ARG A 145 -17.29 -18.54 3.65
N PRO A 146 -17.06 -17.23 3.58
CA PRO A 146 -17.26 -16.38 4.75
C PRO A 146 -18.69 -16.57 5.25
N ALA A 147 -18.87 -16.68 6.56
CA ALA A 147 -20.20 -16.57 7.17
C ALA A 147 -20.88 -15.26 6.70
N ASP A 148 -22.19 -15.10 6.89
CA ASP A 148 -23.02 -13.94 6.48
C ASP A 148 -22.55 -12.55 7.03
N ARG A 149 -21.35 -12.48 7.59
CA ARG A 149 -20.66 -11.29 8.05
C ARG A 149 -19.95 -10.59 6.88
N PRO A 150 -19.99 -9.25 6.83
CA PRO A 150 -19.21 -8.48 5.86
C PRO A 150 -17.72 -8.77 5.96
N VAL A 151 -17.02 -8.74 4.82
CA VAL A 151 -15.56 -8.78 4.79
C VAL A 151 -15.04 -7.54 5.51
N ARG A 152 -14.08 -7.73 6.42
CA ARG A 152 -13.60 -6.65 7.30
C ARG A 152 -12.83 -5.60 6.51
N TRP A 153 -12.80 -4.37 7.03
CA TRP A 153 -11.89 -3.31 6.59
C TRP A 153 -10.46 -3.84 6.37
N VAL A 154 -9.90 -3.52 5.20
CA VAL A 154 -8.63 -4.09 4.71
C VAL A 154 -7.43 -3.37 5.32
N GLY A 155 -7.51 -2.04 5.42
CA GLY A 155 -6.47 -1.18 5.96
C GLY A 155 -5.82 -0.28 4.91
N VAL A 156 -5.32 0.86 5.35
CA VAL A 156 -4.53 1.81 4.54
C VAL A 156 -3.29 2.31 5.29
N GLY A 157 -3.30 2.20 6.61
CA GLY A 157 -2.18 2.53 7.49
C GLY A 157 -1.17 1.38 7.58
N PRO A 158 0.11 1.70 7.84
CA PRO A 158 1.14 0.69 8.05
C PRO A 158 0.79 -0.27 9.19
N ASP A 159 0.16 0.19 10.27
CA ASP A 159 -0.11 -0.66 11.44
C ASP A 159 -1.02 -1.84 11.10
N LEU A 160 -2.03 -1.63 10.27
CA LEU A 160 -2.96 -2.69 9.87
C LEU A 160 -2.42 -3.53 8.72
N LEU A 161 -1.69 -2.93 7.77
CA LEU A 161 -1.18 -3.61 6.58
C LEU A 161 0.11 -4.40 6.81
N ILE A 162 1.01 -3.92 7.68
CA ILE A 162 2.28 -4.58 7.99
C ILE A 162 2.07 -5.67 9.03
N THR A 163 1.27 -5.41 10.07
CA THR A 163 1.00 -6.41 11.13
C THR A 163 0.26 -7.65 10.61
N ARG A 164 -0.61 -7.52 9.59
CA ARG A 164 -1.27 -8.67 8.96
C ARG A 164 -0.33 -9.56 8.14
N LYS A 165 0.81 -9.06 7.65
CA LYS A 165 1.83 -9.90 6.97
C LYS A 165 2.66 -10.74 7.95
N ALA A 166 2.57 -10.49 9.25
CA ALA A 166 3.33 -11.20 10.30
C ALA A 166 2.53 -12.31 11.00
N GLN A 167 1.27 -12.55 10.63
CA GLN A 167 0.47 -13.64 11.16
C GLN A 167 0.62 -14.88 10.26
N PRO A 168 1.14 -16.01 10.78
CA PRO A 168 1.32 -17.25 10.02
C PRO A 168 0.01 -17.90 9.60
#